data_AF-A0A2H0BC79-F1
#
_entry.id   AF-A0A2H0BC79-F1
#
_cell.length_a   1.000
_cell.length_b   1.000
_cell.length_c   1.000
_cell.angle_alpha   90.00
_cell.angle_beta   90.00
_cell.angle_gamma   90.00
#
_symmetry.space_group_name_H-M   'P 1'
#
loop_
_entity.id
_entity.type
_entity.pdbx_description
1 polymer ?
#
loop_
_entity_poly.entity_id
_entity_poly.type
_entity_poly.pdbx_seq_one_letter_code
_entity_poly.pdbx_strand_id
1 'polypeptide(L)'
;MKFPKAIFIKLLKNKYLLTSLAFILYITIFSQNNLIERFSAIHELKKLESQKEYYLKIIKDNTEKIKELKTDQAHLEKFAREEYLMKK
;
A
#
# COMPACT_ATOMS: atom_id res chain seq x y z
N MET A 1 -7.93 -39.92 16.96
CA MET A 1 -7.33 -39.27 18.15
C MET A 1 -8.46 -38.67 18.99
N LYS A 2 -8.87 -39.34 20.09
CA LYS A 2 -10.00 -38.87 20.93
C LYS A 2 -9.45 -37.89 21.96
N PHE A 3 -9.54 -36.59 21.69
CA PHE A 3 -9.21 -35.57 22.68
C PHE A 3 -10.08 -35.77 23.93
N PRO A 4 -9.51 -35.82 25.14
CA PRO A 4 -10.27 -36.05 26.36
C PRO A 4 -11.13 -34.81 26.67
N LYS A 5 -12.38 -34.84 26.19
CA LYS A 5 -13.39 -33.77 26.38
C LYS A 5 -13.50 -33.34 27.85
N ALA A 6 -13.26 -34.25 28.79
CA ALA A 6 -13.29 -34.00 30.23
C ALA A 6 -12.23 -32.97 30.70
N ILE A 7 -11.03 -32.99 30.12
CA ILE A 7 -9.95 -32.04 30.49
C ILE A 7 -10.28 -30.64 29.95
N PHE A 8 -10.82 -30.57 28.72
CA PHE A 8 -11.26 -29.32 28.10
C PHE A 8 -12.40 -28.65 28.90
N ILE A 9 -13.40 -29.42 29.35
CA ILE A 9 -14.51 -28.92 30.17
C ILE A 9 -14.00 -28.41 31.54
N LYS A 10 -12.99 -29.07 32.12
CA LYS A 10 -12.40 -28.65 33.41
C LYS A 10 -11.57 -27.37 33.28
N LEU A 11 -10.85 -27.20 32.16
CA LEU A 11 -10.12 -25.98 31.83
C LEU A 11 -11.08 -24.79 31.60
N LEU A 12 -12.19 -25.00 30.89
CA LEU A 12 -13.22 -23.98 30.64
C LEU A 12 -13.97 -23.53 31.91
N LYS A 13 -14.09 -24.39 32.93
CA LYS A 13 -14.72 -24.05 34.21
C LYS A 13 -13.80 -23.27 35.16
N ASN A 14 -12.52 -23.15 34.86
CA ASN A 14 -11.60 -22.38 35.69
C ASN A 14 -11.75 -20.88 35.38
N LYS A 15 -12.41 -20.15 36.30
CA LYS A 15 -12.64 -18.70 36.19
C LYS A 15 -11.36 -17.91 35.93
N TYR A 16 -10.22 -18.32 36.50
CA TYR A 16 -8.94 -17.63 36.31
C TYR A 16 -8.40 -17.80 34.88
N LEU A 17 -8.51 -19.01 34.31
CA LEU A 17 -8.10 -19.26 32.93
C LEU A 17 -8.97 -18.49 31.95
N LEU A 18 -10.29 -18.45 32.18
CA LEU A 18 -11.21 -17.75 31.31
C LEU A 18 -10.98 -16.23 31.36
N THR A 19 -10.76 -15.67 32.56
CA THR A 19 -10.42 -14.24 32.71
C THR A 19 -9.06 -13.91 32.11
N SER A 20 -8.05 -14.78 32.29
CA SER A 20 -6.74 -14.57 31.66
C SER A 20 -6.81 -14.67 30.15
N LEU A 21 -7.57 -15.61 29.59
CA LEU A 21 -7.75 -15.75 28.14
C LEU A 21 -8.51 -14.55 27.57
N ALA A 22 -9.57 -14.11 28.24
CA ALA A 22 -10.31 -12.89 27.86
C ALA A 22 -9.41 -11.65 27.94
N PHE A 23 -8.55 -11.55 28.94
CA PHE A 23 -7.59 -10.46 29.08
C PHE A 23 -6.51 -10.49 27.99
N ILE A 24 -5.98 -11.66 27.65
CA ILE A 24 -5.03 -11.83 26.54
C ILE A 24 -5.70 -11.47 25.22
N LEU A 25 -6.93 -11.94 24.99
CA LEU A 25 -7.70 -11.61 23.79
C LEU A 25 -8.00 -10.11 23.72
N TYR A 26 -8.34 -9.49 24.85
CA TYR A 26 -8.53 -8.04 24.95
C TYR A 26 -7.25 -7.28 24.63
N ILE A 27 -6.10 -7.63 25.21
CA ILE A 27 -4.82 -7.03 24.82
C ILE A 27 -4.53 -7.32 23.34
N THR A 28 -4.82 -8.51 22.82
CA THR A 28 -4.53 -8.83 21.42
C THR A 28 -5.39 -8.04 20.44
N ILE A 29 -6.67 -7.79 20.77
CA ILE A 29 -7.63 -7.07 19.93
C ILE A 29 -7.53 -5.54 20.13
N PHE A 30 -7.31 -5.09 21.36
CA PHE A 30 -7.36 -3.68 21.78
C PHE A 30 -5.99 -3.08 22.07
N SER A 31 -4.90 -3.87 22.14
CA SER A 31 -3.56 -3.27 22.23
C SER A 31 -3.24 -2.54 20.95
N GLN A 32 -2.56 -1.41 21.12
CA GLN A 32 -2.15 -0.49 20.07
C GLN A 32 -1.21 -1.10 19.02
N ASN A 33 -0.85 -2.38 19.12
CA ASN A 33 -0.16 -3.14 18.08
C ASN A 33 -1.16 -3.63 17.03
N ASN A 34 -1.89 -2.69 16.41
CA ASN A 34 -2.81 -2.98 15.33
C ASN A 34 -2.04 -3.55 14.13
N LEU A 35 -1.89 -4.88 14.07
CA LEU A 35 -1.34 -5.59 12.92
C LEU A 35 -2.08 -5.22 11.63
N ILE A 36 -3.37 -4.89 11.75
CA ILE A 36 -4.24 -4.40 10.69
C ILE A 36 -3.75 -3.04 10.18
N GLU A 37 -3.48 -2.08 11.06
CA GLU A 37 -2.94 -0.77 10.68
C GLU A 37 -1.54 -0.91 10.07
N ARG A 38 -0.70 -1.77 10.64
CA ARG A 38 0.64 -2.04 10.10
C ARG A 38 0.57 -2.65 8.70
N PHE A 39 -0.36 -3.56 8.45
CA PHE A 39 -0.56 -4.15 7.13
C PHE A 39 -1.07 -3.10 6.13
N SER A 40 -2.05 -2.28 6.53
CA SER A 40 -2.57 -1.19 5.71
C SER A 40 -1.46 -0.18 5.36
N ALA A 41 -0.65 0.20 6.33
CA ALA A 41 0.47 1.13 6.14
C ALA A 41 1.53 0.57 5.18
N ILE A 42 1.87 -0.73 5.27
CA ILE A 42 2.79 -1.38 4.33
C ILE A 42 2.20 -1.40 2.91
N HIS A 43 0.90 -1.68 2.78
CA HIS A 43 0.24 -1.66 1.48
C HIS A 43 0.23 -0.25 0.86
N GLU A 44 -0.09 0.75 1.67
CA GLU A 44 -0.07 2.16 1.25
C GLU A 44 1.33 2.62 0.87
N LEU A 45 2.35 2.23 1.65
CA LEU A 45 3.75 2.51 1.32
C LEU A 45 4.14 1.95 -0.05
N LYS A 46 3.84 0.67 -0.31
CA LYS A 46 4.13 0.04 -1.62
C LYS A 46 3.39 0.74 -2.77
N LYS A 47 2.15 1.17 -2.54
CA LYS A 47 1.37 1.92 -3.52
C LYS A 47 2.02 3.27 -3.83
N LEU A 48 2.46 4.00 -2.80
CA LEU A 48 3.14 5.29 -2.97
C LEU A 48 4.50 5.13 -3.67
N GLU A 49 5.25 4.08 -3.34
CA GLU A 49 6.51 3.76 -4.02
C GLU A 49 6.30 3.47 -5.51
N SER A 50 5.30 2.65 -5.85
CA SER A 50 4.94 2.37 -7.24
C SER A 50 4.51 3.63 -8.00
N GLN A 51 3.71 4.50 -7.36
CA GLN A 51 3.33 5.79 -7.95
C GLN A 51 4.54 6.69 -8.17
N LYS A 52 5.44 6.76 -7.20
CA LYS A 52 6.68 7.54 -7.32
C LYS A 52 7.52 7.06 -8.50
N GLU A 53 7.75 5.75 -8.62
CA GLU A 53 8.51 5.19 -9.74
C GLU A 53 7.85 5.48 -11.08
N TYR A 54 6.53 5.35 -11.16
CA TYR A 54 5.76 5.68 -12.35
C TYR A 54 5.95 7.14 -12.78
N TYR A 55 5.77 8.09 -11.86
CA TYR A 55 5.92 9.51 -12.18
C TYR A 55 7.35 9.90 -12.53
N LEU A 56 8.36 9.31 -11.85
CA LEU A 56 9.76 9.53 -12.20
C LEU A 56 10.06 9.09 -13.63
N LYS A 57 9.50 7.95 -14.07
CA LYS A 57 9.63 7.49 -15.46
C LYS A 57 8.99 8.47 -16.44
N ILE A 58 7.75 8.88 -16.18
CA ILE A 58 7.04 9.84 -17.05
C ILE A 58 7.80 11.18 -17.14
N ILE A 59 8.32 11.69 -16.03
CA ILE A 59 9.12 12.92 -16.02
C ILE A 59 10.38 12.74 -16.88
N LYS A 60 11.08 11.62 -16.74
CA LYS A 60 12.26 11.33 -17.55
C LYS A 60 11.93 11.30 -19.05
N ASP A 61 10.93 10.50 -19.43
CA ASP A 61 10.51 10.34 -20.83
C ASP A 61 10.06 11.69 -21.42
N ASN A 62 9.30 12.49 -20.67
CA ASN A 62 8.86 13.81 -21.11
C ASN A 62 10.01 14.82 -21.20
N THR A 63 10.99 14.74 -20.29
CA THR A 63 12.17 15.62 -20.33
C THR A 63 13.01 15.33 -21.56
N GLU A 64 13.19 14.05 -21.90
CA GLU A 64 13.88 13.61 -23.12
C GLU A 64 13.13 14.09 -24.36
N LYS A 65 11.80 13.88 -24.43
CA LYS A 65 10.95 14.41 -25.52
C LYS A 65 11.06 15.92 -25.67
N ILE A 66 10.96 16.68 -24.57
CA ILE A 66 11.09 18.14 -24.61
C ILE A 66 12.48 18.55 -25.11
N LYS A 67 13.53 17.84 -24.72
CA LYS A 67 14.89 18.12 -25.17
C LYS A 67 15.04 17.87 -26.67
N GLU A 68 14.50 16.78 -27.19
CA GLU A 68 14.46 16.49 -28.63
C GLU A 68 13.68 17.56 -29.39
N LEU A 69 12.49 17.94 -28.91
CA LEU A 69 11.68 19.00 -29.50
C LEU A 69 12.39 20.36 -29.51
N LYS A 70 13.12 20.70 -28.44
CA LYS A 70 13.86 21.97 -28.35
C LYS A 70 15.10 22.03 -29.23
N THR A 71 15.66 20.89 -29.62
CA THR A 71 16.90 20.83 -30.41
C THR A 71 16.62 21.04 -31.90
N ASP A 72 15.39 20.79 -32.36
CA ASP A 72 14.98 20.98 -33.75
C ASP A 72 13.72 21.85 -33.87
N GLN A 73 13.93 23.10 -34.28
CA GLN A 73 12.90 24.13 -34.40
C GLN A 73 11.78 23.76 -35.39
N ALA A 74 12.06 22.93 -36.39
CA ALA A 74 11.06 22.43 -37.34
C ALA A 74 10.17 21.34 -36.71
N HIS A 75 10.74 20.49 -35.85
CA HIS A 75 9.99 19.48 -35.11
C HIS A 75 9.12 20.09 -34.00
N LEU A 76 9.57 21.15 -33.34
CA LEU A 76 8.80 21.88 -32.33
C LEU A 76 7.49 22.43 -32.90
N GLU A 77 7.55 23.02 -34.09
CA GLU A 77 6.40 23.64 -34.77
C GLU A 77 5.40 22.58 -35.26
N LYS A 78 5.89 21.42 -35.70
CA LYS A 78 5.06 20.28 -36.09
C LYS A 78 4.36 19.65 -34.88
N PHE A 79 5.08 19.43 -33.77
CA PHE A 79 4.53 18.90 -32.53
C PHE A 79 3.46 19.82 -31.91
N ALA A 80 3.68 21.13 -31.90
CA ALA A 80 2.69 22.09 -31.39
C ALA A 80 1.39 22.09 -32.21
N ARG A 81 1.47 21.82 -33.52
CA ARG A 81 0.31 21.70 -34.42
C ARG A 81 -0.41 20.35 -34.28
N GLU A 82 0.32 19.26 -34.08
CA GLU A 82 -0.25 17.90 -34.07
C GLU A 82 -0.80 17.51 -32.69
N GLU A 83 -0.06 17.77 -31.61
CA GLU A 83 -0.44 17.34 -30.25
C GLU A 83 -1.29 18.39 -29.51
N TYR A 84 -1.05 19.67 -29.77
CA TYR A 84 -1.72 20.78 -29.09
C TYR A 84 -2.64 21.62 -30.00
N LEU A 85 -2.76 21.25 -31.28
CA LEU A 85 -3.62 21.91 -32.28
C LEU A 85 -3.41 23.43 -32.37
N MET A 86 -2.21 23.93 -32.06
CA MET A 86 -1.93 25.36 -32.07
C MET A 86 -1.92 25.91 -33.51
N LYS A 87 -2.66 26.99 -33.76
CA LYS A 87 -2.69 27.70 -35.04
C LYS A 87 -1.72 28.89 -35.04
N LYS A 88 -1.26 29.27 -36.24
CA LYS A 88 -0.35 30.40 -36.47
C LYS A 88 -0.83 31.71 -35.86
#